data_AF-A0A133KNX5-F1
#
_entry.id   AF-A0A133KNX5-F1
#
_cell.length_a   1.000
_cell.length_b   1.000
_cell.length_c   1.000
_cell.angle_alpha   90.00
_cell.angle_beta   90.00
_cell.angle_gamma   90.00
#
_symmetry.space_group_name_H-M   'P 1'
#
loop_
_entity.id
_entity.type
_entity.pdbx_description
1 polymer ?
#
loop_
_entity_poly.entity_id
_entity_poly.type
_entity_poly.pdbx_seq_one_letter_code
_entity_poly.pdbx_strand_id
1 'polypeptide(L)'
;MPGTTTNAADGTVTFDQLPFDAAGTYEYTLVQVAGNADGVTYDSTEYAATITVTATADNTLTAAVSYAKDGETVDAATFANVYKAPTKPSEPTQPAEPVS
;
A
#
# COMPACT_ATOMS: atom_id res chain seq x y z
N MET A 1 0.91 18.33 4.04
CA MET A 1 -0.39 17.64 4.22
C MET A 1 -0.26 16.25 3.63
N PRO A 2 -0.96 15.22 4.15
CA PRO A 2 -0.85 13.88 3.61
C PRO A 2 -1.15 13.89 2.11
N GLY A 3 -0.27 13.24 1.36
CA GLY A 3 -0.27 13.19 -0.09
C GLY A 3 0.17 11.81 -0.56
N THR A 4 0.17 11.60 -1.86
CA THR A 4 0.65 10.36 -2.45
C THR A 4 2.16 10.42 -2.64
N THR A 5 2.83 9.29 -2.42
CA THR A 5 4.25 9.09 -2.74
C THR A 5 4.39 7.78 -3.50
N THR A 6 5.55 7.53 -4.10
CA THR A 6 5.84 6.30 -4.84
C THR A 6 6.84 5.47 -4.05
N ASN A 7 6.67 4.15 -4.05
CA ASN A 7 7.64 3.25 -3.45
C ASN A 7 9.01 3.37 -4.13
N ALA A 8 10.07 3.20 -3.35
CA ALA A 8 11.41 3.02 -3.87
C ALA A 8 11.52 1.66 -4.59
N ALA A 9 12.65 1.45 -5.26
CA ALA A 9 12.92 0.22 -6.02
C ALA A 9 12.92 -1.05 -5.15
N ASP A 10 13.18 -0.90 -3.85
CA ASP A 10 13.15 -1.98 -2.86
C ASP A 10 11.75 -2.21 -2.24
N GLY A 11 10.74 -1.45 -2.69
CA GLY A 11 9.36 -1.55 -2.20
C GLY A 11 9.06 -0.71 -0.97
N THR A 12 10.05 -0.01 -0.40
CA THR A 12 9.82 0.87 0.77
C THR A 12 9.09 2.14 0.36
N VAL A 13 8.25 2.67 1.26
CA VAL A 13 7.52 3.93 1.07
C VAL A 13 7.88 4.87 2.22
N THR A 14 8.37 6.06 1.87
CA THR A 14 8.65 7.13 2.85
C THR A 14 7.76 8.32 2.53
N PHE A 15 6.95 8.72 3.50
CA PHE A 15 6.16 9.95 3.42
C PHE A 15 6.98 11.15 3.91
N ASP A 16 6.62 12.33 3.43
CA ASP A 16 7.15 13.58 3.96
C ASP A 16 6.80 13.74 5.44
N GLN A 17 7.66 14.48 6.15
CA GLN A 17 7.45 14.77 7.56
C GLN A 17 6.15 15.53 7.79
N LEU A 18 5.35 15.05 8.74
CA LEU A 18 4.14 15.74 9.20
C LEU A 18 4.46 16.58 10.45
N PRO A 19 4.26 17.91 10.42
CA PRO A 19 4.43 18.74 11.61
C PRO A 19 3.22 18.57 12.55
N PHE A 20 3.49 18.56 13.86
CA PHE A 20 2.49 18.54 14.91
C PHE A 20 2.81 19.61 15.94
N ASP A 21 1.84 20.48 16.22
CA ASP A 21 2.00 21.62 17.13
C ASP A 21 1.35 21.39 18.50
N ALA A 22 0.66 20.27 18.68
CA ALA A 22 -0.04 19.93 19.91
C ALA A 22 0.03 18.43 20.21
N ALA A 23 -0.04 18.09 21.50
CA ALA A 23 -0.27 16.72 21.92
C ALA A 23 -1.69 16.28 21.53
N GLY A 24 -1.83 15.01 21.17
CA GLY A 24 -3.10 14.46 20.71
C GLY A 24 -2.93 13.18 19.91
N THR A 25 -4.06 12.61 19.52
CA THR A 25 -4.13 11.45 18.64
C THR A 25 -4.58 11.91 17.27
N TYR A 26 -3.84 11.52 16.24
CA TYR A 26 -4.10 11.87 14.84
C TYR A 26 -4.26 10.58 14.05
N GLU A 27 -5.42 10.42 13.41
CA GLU A 27 -5.77 9.19 12.69
C GLU A 27 -5.74 9.43 11.19
N TYR A 28 -5.14 8.48 10.47
CA TYR A 28 -4.99 8.49 9.03
C TYR A 28 -5.33 7.12 8.46
N THR A 29 -5.71 7.10 7.18
CA THR A 29 -5.89 5.87 6.41
C THR A 29 -4.80 5.78 5.34
N LEU A 30 -4.12 4.65 5.29
CA LEU A 30 -3.16 4.31 4.24
C LEU A 30 -3.84 3.38 3.24
N VAL A 31 -3.77 3.77 1.96
CA VAL A 31 -4.29 3.00 0.83
C VAL A 31 -3.27 2.98 -0.29
N GLN A 32 -3.29 1.91 -1.10
CA GLN A 32 -2.56 1.90 -2.36
C GLN A 32 -3.37 2.64 -3.43
N VAL A 33 -2.72 3.52 -4.18
CA VAL A 33 -3.29 4.09 -5.41
C VAL A 33 -3.18 3.04 -6.52
N ALA A 34 -4.32 2.59 -7.04
CA ALA A 34 -4.33 1.61 -8.13
C ALA A 34 -3.64 2.18 -9.38
N GLY A 35 -2.75 1.38 -9.96
CA GLY A 35 -2.16 1.66 -11.28
C GLY A 35 -3.01 1.11 -12.41
N ASN A 36 -2.40 0.96 -13.59
CA ASN A 36 -3.07 0.52 -14.81
C ASN A 36 -2.26 -0.52 -15.60
N ALA A 37 -1.37 -1.27 -14.96
CA ALA A 37 -0.58 -2.29 -15.65
C ALA A 37 -1.44 -3.53 -16.00
N ASP A 38 -1.32 -3.98 -17.25
CA ASP A 38 -2.04 -5.16 -17.74
C ASP A 38 -1.65 -6.42 -16.96
N GLY A 39 -2.66 -7.21 -16.60
CA GLY A 39 -2.48 -8.44 -15.84
C GLY A 39 -2.13 -8.25 -14.37
N VAL A 40 -2.09 -7.01 -13.86
CA VAL A 40 -1.85 -6.71 -12.43
C VAL A 40 -3.17 -6.43 -11.71
N THR A 41 -3.40 -7.16 -10.62
CA THR A 41 -4.41 -6.85 -9.60
C THR A 41 -3.73 -6.09 -8.47
N TYR A 42 -4.17 -4.86 -8.24
CA TYR A 42 -3.67 -3.98 -7.18
C TYR A 42 -4.36 -4.29 -5.85
N ASP A 43 -3.63 -4.12 -4.75
CA ASP A 43 -4.12 -4.33 -3.40
C ASP A 43 -5.10 -3.22 -3.00
N SER A 44 -6.28 -3.59 -2.50
CA SER A 44 -7.30 -2.65 -2.02
C SER A 44 -7.43 -2.63 -0.50
N THR A 45 -6.47 -3.21 0.23
CA THR A 45 -6.43 -3.16 1.69
C THR A 45 -6.37 -1.72 2.17
N GLU A 46 -7.09 -1.41 3.25
CA GLU A 46 -6.93 -0.17 4.00
C GLU A 46 -6.22 -0.46 5.33
N TYR A 47 -5.25 0.38 5.68
CA TYR A 47 -4.61 0.34 7.00
C TYR A 47 -4.93 1.63 7.76
N ALA A 48 -5.28 1.51 9.04
CA ALA A 48 -5.32 2.64 9.94
C ALA A 48 -3.90 2.94 10.42
N ALA A 49 -3.49 4.21 10.34
CA ALA A 49 -2.27 4.71 10.95
C ALA A 49 -2.65 5.73 12.05
N THR A 50 -2.27 5.43 13.28
CA THR A 50 -2.55 6.30 14.43
C THR A 50 -1.25 6.89 14.91
N ILE A 51 -1.13 8.21 14.87
CA ILE A 51 0.00 8.96 15.40
C ILE A 51 -0.41 9.53 16.75
N THR A 52 0.27 9.11 17.80
CA THR A 52 0.10 9.63 19.15
C THR A 52 1.23 10.60 19.46
N VAL A 53 0.88 11.86 19.67
CA VAL A 53 1.80 12.93 20.05
C VAL A 53 1.65 13.22 21.54
N THR A 54 2.74 13.11 22.29
CA THR A 54 2.77 13.38 23.73
C THR A 54 3.71 14.54 24.04
N ALA A 55 3.33 15.38 25.00
CA ALA A 55 4.21 16.41 25.54
C ALA A 55 5.00 15.84 26.73
N THR A 56 6.31 16.03 26.72
CA THR A 56 7.21 15.71 27.83
C THR A 56 7.18 16.81 28.90
N ALA A 57 7.80 16.56 30.06
CA ALA A 57 7.83 17.53 31.16
C ALA A 57 8.57 18.84 30.83
N ASP A 58 9.46 18.82 29.84
CA ASP A 58 10.19 19.98 29.28
C ASP A 58 9.43 20.68 28.13
N ASN A 59 8.17 20.31 27.87
CA ASN A 59 7.35 20.80 26.76
C ASN A 59 7.85 20.42 25.35
N THR A 60 8.64 19.35 25.24
CA THR A 60 9.01 18.76 23.94
C THR A 60 7.90 17.82 23.47
N LEU A 61 7.57 17.83 22.17
CA LEU A 61 6.61 16.89 21.59
C LEU A 61 7.33 15.65 21.04
N THR A 62 6.84 14.47 21.40
CA THR A 62 7.28 13.18 20.86
C THR A 62 6.13 12.48 20.15
N ALA A 63 6.38 11.89 18.99
CA ALA A 63 5.38 11.17 18.21
C ALA A 63 5.71 9.67 18.14
N ALA A 64 4.70 8.84 18.31
CA ALA A 64 4.74 7.40 18.04
C ALA A 64 3.65 7.04 17.04
N VAL A 65 3.95 6.11 16.13
CA VAL A 65 3.00 5.61 15.14
C VAL A 65 2.67 4.14 15.40
N SER A 66 1.41 3.78 15.25
CA SER A 66 0.94 2.40 15.21
C SER A 66 0.08 2.16 13.98
N TYR A 67 0.12 0.94 13.46
CA TYR A 67 -0.69 0.51 12.33
C TYR A 67 -1.69 -0.54 12.75
N ALA A 68 -2.88 -0.52 12.14
CA ALA A 68 -3.87 -1.56 12.29
C ALA A 68 -4.52 -1.91 10.96
N LYS A 69 -4.93 -3.18 10.83
CA LYS A 69 -5.73 -3.70 9.72
C LYS A 69 -6.89 -4.48 10.32
N ASP A 70 -8.11 -4.22 9.84
CA ASP A 70 -9.32 -4.90 10.31
C ASP A 70 -9.51 -4.87 11.84
N GLY A 71 -9.03 -3.80 12.49
CA GLY A 71 -9.08 -3.61 13.94
C GLY A 71 -7.95 -4.29 14.74
N GLU A 72 -7.03 -5.00 14.08
CA GLU A 72 -5.88 -5.65 14.72
C GLU A 72 -4.59 -4.89 14.45
N THR A 73 -3.75 -4.73 15.49
CA THR A 73 -2.43 -4.10 15.35
C THR A 73 -1.51 -4.93 14.47
N VAL A 74 -0.81 -4.28 13.55
CA VAL A 74 0.20 -4.89 12.68
C VAL A 74 1.52 -4.15 12.80
N ASP A 75 2.64 -4.84 12.56
CA ASP A 75 3.97 -4.24 12.65
C ASP A 75 4.23 -3.23 11.52
N ALA A 76 3.62 -3.45 10.35
CA ALA A 76 3.77 -2.59 9.18
C ALA A 76 2.55 -2.67 8.26
N ALA A 77 2.26 -1.56 7.57
CA ALA A 77 1.35 -1.55 6.43
C ALA A 77 2.08 -2.08 5.19
N THR A 78 1.58 -3.16 4.59
CA THR A 78 2.18 -3.78 3.39
C THR A 78 1.08 -3.98 2.34
N PHE A 79 1.33 -3.51 1.11
CA PHE A 79 0.42 -3.69 -0.02
C PHE A 79 1.05 -4.68 -1.01
N ALA A 80 0.31 -5.73 -1.37
CA ALA A 80 0.79 -6.81 -2.21
C ALA A 80 -0.04 -6.95 -3.49
N ASN A 81 0.60 -6.68 -4.64
CA ASN A 81 -0.05 -6.82 -5.95
C ASN A 81 0.14 -8.23 -6.50
N VAL A 82 -0.83 -8.71 -7.27
CA VAL A 82 -0.78 -10.02 -7.93
C VAL A 82 -0.69 -9.83 -9.43
N TYR A 83 0.31 -10.44 -10.07
CA TYR A 83 0.44 -10.45 -11.53
C TYR A 83 0.01 -11.80 -12.11
N LYS A 84 -0.78 -11.76 -13.18
CA LYS A 84 -1.16 -12.91 -13.98
C LYS A 84 -0.70 -12.70 -15.42
N ALA A 85 0.23 -13.55 -15.87
CA ALA A 85 0.69 -13.54 -17.24
C ALA A 85 -0.47 -13.83 -18.22
N PRO A 86 -0.50 -13.17 -19.39
CA PRO A 86 -1.48 -13.48 -20.42
C PRO A 86 -1.32 -14.92 -20.89
N THR A 87 -2.43 -15.61 -21.10
CA THR A 87 -2.41 -16.94 -21.70
C THR A 87 -1.95 -16.81 -23.15
N LYS A 88 -0.93 -17.61 -23.54
CA LYS A 88 -0.55 -17.72 -24.94
C LYS A 88 -1.81 -18.06 -25.76
N PRO A 89 -2.08 -17.38 -26.89
CA PRO A 89 -3.18 -17.76 -27.77
C PRO A 89 -3.11 -19.26 -28.08
N SER A 90 -4.25 -19.94 -28.02
CA SER A 90 -4.35 -21.32 -28.49
C SER A 90 -3.78 -21.42 -29.89
N GLU A 91 -2.94 -22.43 -30.13
CA GLU A 91 -2.43 -22.73 -31.46
C GLU A 91 -3.62 -22.85 -32.42
N PRO A 92 -3.59 -22.19 -33.60
CA PRO A 92 -4.68 -22.33 -34.56
C PRO A 92 -4.88 -23.81 -34.83
N THR A 93 -6.14 -24.28 -34.80
CA THR A 93 -6.48 -25.66 -35.16
C THR A 93 -5.84 -25.96 -36.51
N GLN A 94 -4.86 -26.86 -36.51
CA GLN A 94 -4.24 -27.38 -37.72
C GLN A 94 -5.37 -27.84 -38.66
N PRO A 95 -5.39 -27.40 -39.93
CA PRO A 95 -6.39 -27.88 -40.88
C PRO A 95 -6.37 -29.40 -40.90
N ALA A 96 -7.55 -30.03 -40.89
CA ALA A 96 -7.66 -31.47 -40.98
C ALA A 96 -6.81 -31.98 -42.16
N GLU A 97 -5.98 -32.99 -41.91
CA GLU A 97 -5.20 -33.63 -42.96
C GLU A 97 -6.14 -34.07 -44.10
N PRO A 98 -5.76 -33.89 -45.38
CA PRO A 98 -6.60 -34.32 -46.48
C PRO A 98 -6.81 -35.83 -46.39
N VAL A 99 -8.07 -36.24 -46.29
CA VAL A 99 -8.45 -37.64 -46.44
C VAL A 99 -8.10 -38.09 -47.87
N SER A 100 -7.30 -39.16 -47.99
CA SER A 100 -6.92 -39.79 -49.26
C SER A 100 -8.00 -40.69 -49.82
#